data_AF-A0A8C9R0A8-F1
#
_entry.id   AF-A0A8C9R0A8-F1
#
_cell.length_a   1.000
_cell.length_b   1.000
_cell.length_c   1.000
_cell.angle_alpha   90.00
_cell.angle_beta   90.00
_cell.angle_gamma   90.00
#
_symmetry.space_group_name_H-M   'P 1'
#
loop_
_entity.id
_entity.type
_entity.pdbx_description
1 polymer ?
#
loop_
_entity_poly.entity_id
_entity_poly.type
_entity_poly.pdbx_seq_one_letter_code
_entity_poly.pdbx_strand_id
1 'polypeptide(L)'
;MDPVQKSHRDADQTEQHRTGSGSVPPGTDSPATAPVPKAPARARRLERAPVVQASSLSLEPKPEETVESEQDVTAAPSSTSQPRPLPPDGQPAPAKHSGVVESALKVPGTGGNVGPPHHLSGARSPISVRAASVPQPPPSRHVETHLSAQPQRALSVAGTADTQPQVVEDFRVHIITWNVGSAVPPDDITSLLGLNVSDGNTDMYIVGLQEVNSMINKRLKDAFFTDQWSEVFMDTLSPFGYVLVTSERMQGILLLVFAKYYHLPFLRGVQTETTRTGLGGYWGNKGGVSARMTIFGHSVCFLNCHLPAHMENSEQRMDDFESILQQQQFQGQTATNVLHHDVVFWFGDLNFRIEDYDIPFVKNAIDNNKFPQLWEKDQLNMAKESEQLLEGFLEGPLKFPPTYKFDVGTNTYDTSGKKRKPAWTDRILWRLRPASQIPPMKRGLASGLTSGTRVAQHFYRSHMEYTISDHKPVSSIFTLQFPYKVDVPWVTLMVEDEWTSVSDATARFKVVPNFSRSSWDWIGLYKLSLSFSIISCSLLLSSQVTFAEEDLPKGSGDYILGYYSNNMSTIVGVTEPFQVMTLFLVLLELLVFTICRLVVV
;
A
#
# COMPACT_ATOMS: atom_id res chain seq x y z
N MET A 1 33.71 -21.17 45.00
CA MET A 1 35.14 -21.44 44.80
C MET A 1 35.23 -22.65 43.89
N ASP A 2 36.01 -22.53 42.82
CA ASP A 2 36.51 -23.62 41.97
C ASP A 2 37.62 -24.44 42.69
N PRO A 3 38.21 -25.52 42.11
CA PRO A 3 37.84 -26.29 40.91
C PRO A 3 37.93 -27.85 41.04
N VAL A 4 37.49 -28.55 39.99
CA VAL A 4 38.10 -29.74 39.31
C VAL A 4 38.85 -30.82 40.11
N GLN A 5 38.48 -32.09 39.87
CA GLN A 5 39.46 -33.15 39.53
C GLN A 5 38.90 -34.23 38.58
N LYS A 6 39.77 -34.85 37.77
CA LYS A 6 39.50 -35.99 36.88
C LYS A 6 40.10 -37.28 37.44
N SER A 7 39.61 -38.43 36.97
CA SER A 7 40.36 -39.69 36.95
C SER A 7 40.25 -40.38 35.58
N HIS A 8 41.19 -41.28 35.28
CA HIS A 8 41.33 -42.01 34.01
C HIS A 8 41.02 -43.51 34.19
N ARG A 9 40.79 -44.22 33.07
CA ARG A 9 41.43 -45.49 32.60
C ARG A 9 40.52 -46.17 31.56
N ASP A 10 41.00 -46.49 30.35
CA ASP A 10 41.62 -47.76 29.88
C ASP A 10 40.59 -48.89 29.70
N ALA A 11 40.60 -49.75 28.66
CA ALA A 11 41.27 -49.79 27.34
C ALA A 11 40.62 -50.93 26.50
N ASP A 12 40.94 -51.01 25.18
CA ASP A 12 40.94 -52.24 24.34
C ASP A 12 39.63 -53.07 24.13
N GLN A 13 39.43 -53.89 23.08
CA GLN A 13 40.00 -53.95 21.72
C GLN A 13 39.00 -54.67 20.75
N THR A 14 39.46 -54.94 19.53
CA THR A 14 38.96 -55.80 18.40
C THR A 14 38.15 -57.09 18.72
N GLU A 15 37.43 -57.75 17.80
CA GLU A 15 37.51 -57.77 16.31
C GLU A 15 36.16 -58.12 15.58
N GLN A 16 36.22 -58.58 14.31
CA GLN A 16 35.09 -58.67 13.36
C GLN A 16 34.70 -60.11 12.92
N HIS A 17 33.81 -60.20 11.91
CA HIS A 17 33.53 -61.33 10.99
C HIS A 17 32.54 -62.43 11.48
N ARG A 18 31.74 -63.10 10.62
CA ARG A 18 31.66 -63.11 9.13
C ARG A 18 30.29 -63.55 8.56
N THR A 19 29.91 -62.98 7.40
CA THR A 19 29.12 -63.55 6.25
C THR A 19 27.89 -64.46 6.45
N GLY A 20 26.82 -64.17 5.69
CA GLY A 20 25.80 -65.17 5.29
C GLY A 20 24.59 -64.58 4.54
N SER A 21 24.40 -64.90 3.25
CA SER A 21 23.30 -64.41 2.41
C SER A 21 22.33 -65.53 1.99
N GLY A 22 21.02 -65.27 1.95
CA GLY A 22 19.99 -66.21 1.48
C GLY A 22 18.63 -65.56 1.20
N SER A 23 17.79 -66.18 0.37
CA SER A 23 16.61 -65.56 -0.26
C SER A 23 15.28 -66.30 -0.07
N VAL A 24 14.20 -65.54 0.22
CA VAL A 24 12.88 -65.48 -0.48
C VAL A 24 12.36 -66.74 -1.20
N PRO A 25 11.04 -67.11 -1.16
CA PRO A 25 9.87 -66.68 -0.34
C PRO A 25 9.42 -67.89 0.54
N PRO A 26 8.19 -68.47 0.57
CA PRO A 26 6.78 -68.01 0.39
C PRO A 26 5.78 -68.46 1.49
N GLY A 27 4.48 -68.12 1.35
CA GLY A 27 3.36 -68.95 1.86
C GLY A 27 2.20 -68.24 2.59
N THR A 28 0.99 -68.42 2.04
CA THR A 28 -0.37 -68.33 2.66
C THR A 28 -0.47 -68.79 4.13
N ASP A 29 -1.38 -68.32 4.99
CA ASP A 29 -2.81 -68.01 4.71
C ASP A 29 -3.49 -67.06 5.75
N SER A 30 -4.80 -66.81 5.61
CA SER A 30 -5.61 -65.88 6.44
C SER A 30 -6.18 -66.50 7.74
N PRO A 31 -6.71 -65.67 8.68
CA PRO A 31 -8.18 -65.62 8.78
C PRO A 31 -8.76 -64.19 8.89
N ALA A 32 -10.05 -64.04 8.60
CA ALA A 32 -10.74 -62.76 8.50
C ALA A 32 -11.68 -62.45 9.68
N THR A 33 -11.99 -61.16 9.88
CA THR A 33 -13.12 -60.69 10.71
C THR A 33 -13.82 -59.51 10.04
N ALA A 34 -15.11 -59.33 10.31
CA ALA A 34 -16.04 -58.52 9.52
C ALA A 34 -15.90 -56.98 9.67
N PRO A 35 -16.37 -56.17 8.69
CA PRO A 35 -16.12 -54.73 8.65
C PRO A 35 -17.12 -53.89 9.46
N VAL A 36 -16.64 -52.75 9.98
CA VAL A 36 -17.45 -51.68 10.59
C VAL A 36 -17.69 -50.56 9.55
N PRO A 37 -18.87 -49.90 9.50
CA PRO A 37 -19.21 -48.99 8.41
C PRO A 37 -18.32 -47.73 8.33
N LYS A 38 -17.92 -47.35 7.10
CA LYS A 38 -17.32 -46.03 6.84
C LYS A 38 -18.41 -44.96 6.83
N ALA A 39 -18.21 -43.89 7.60
CA ALA A 39 -19.02 -42.68 7.46
C ALA A 39 -18.85 -42.08 6.04
N PRO A 40 -19.89 -41.47 5.45
CA PRO A 40 -19.82 -40.94 4.10
C PRO A 40 -18.85 -39.76 4.00
N ALA A 41 -18.00 -39.76 2.98
CA ALA A 41 -17.12 -38.63 2.70
C ALA A 41 -17.94 -37.39 2.35
N ARG A 42 -17.84 -36.34 3.17
CA ARG A 42 -18.51 -35.06 2.92
C ARG A 42 -18.00 -34.45 1.62
N ALA A 43 -18.89 -34.27 0.64
CA ALA A 43 -18.52 -33.80 -0.69
C ALA A 43 -17.79 -32.44 -0.63
N ARG A 44 -16.77 -32.26 -1.48
CA ARG A 44 -16.12 -30.96 -1.69
C ARG A 44 -17.17 -29.94 -2.13
N ARG A 45 -17.41 -28.91 -1.31
CA ARG A 45 -18.11 -27.72 -1.77
C ARG A 45 -17.16 -26.96 -2.70
N LEU A 46 -17.40 -27.03 -4.00
CA LEU A 46 -16.81 -26.09 -4.95
C LEU A 46 -17.39 -24.71 -4.64
N GLU A 47 -16.55 -23.82 -4.11
CA GLU A 47 -16.88 -22.40 -4.13
C GLU A 47 -16.72 -21.90 -5.56
N ARG A 48 -17.75 -21.25 -6.08
CA ARG A 48 -17.73 -20.68 -7.43
C ARG A 48 -16.96 -19.37 -7.37
N ALA A 49 -15.91 -19.26 -8.18
CA ALA A 49 -15.39 -17.95 -8.57
C ALA A 49 -16.53 -17.12 -9.21
N PRO A 50 -16.51 -15.78 -9.06
CA PRO A 50 -17.54 -14.93 -9.66
C PRO A 50 -17.48 -15.03 -11.19
N VAL A 51 -18.58 -15.45 -11.80
CA VAL A 51 -18.73 -15.48 -13.26
C VAL A 51 -19.06 -14.08 -13.73
N VAL A 52 -18.10 -13.42 -14.40
CA VAL A 52 -18.35 -12.15 -15.10
C VAL A 52 -19.18 -12.45 -16.34
N GLN A 53 -20.48 -12.22 -16.25
CA GLN A 53 -21.43 -12.51 -17.32
C GLN A 53 -21.67 -11.24 -18.15
N ALA A 54 -20.98 -11.12 -19.28
CA ALA A 54 -21.20 -10.02 -20.23
C ALA A 54 -22.68 -9.97 -20.64
N SER A 55 -23.34 -8.85 -20.35
CA SER A 55 -24.79 -8.70 -20.48
C SER A 55 -25.11 -7.53 -21.41
N SER A 56 -25.28 -7.84 -22.70
CA SER A 56 -25.74 -6.89 -23.71
C SER A 56 -27.23 -6.58 -23.52
N LEU A 57 -27.57 -5.33 -23.23
CA LEU A 57 -28.96 -4.85 -23.17
C LEU A 57 -29.13 -3.63 -24.08
N SER A 58 -29.82 -3.85 -25.21
CA SER A 58 -30.25 -2.80 -26.12
C SER A 58 -31.39 -1.97 -25.51
N LEU A 59 -31.35 -0.65 -25.71
CA LEU A 59 -32.40 0.27 -25.27
C LEU A 59 -33.27 0.69 -26.47
N GLU A 60 -34.59 0.48 -26.37
CA GLU A 60 -35.60 1.15 -27.21
C GLU A 60 -36.49 2.05 -26.33
N PRO A 61 -36.72 3.34 -26.70
CA PRO A 61 -37.46 4.28 -25.85
C PRO A 61 -38.86 4.65 -26.37
N LYS A 62 -39.87 4.70 -25.48
CA LYS A 62 -41.05 5.60 -25.48
C LYS A 62 -42.12 5.16 -24.45
N PRO A 63 -43.10 6.03 -24.10
CA PRO A 63 -43.11 7.50 -24.09
C PRO A 63 -43.41 8.07 -22.69
N GLU A 64 -43.50 9.40 -22.57
CA GLU A 64 -44.06 10.08 -21.41
C GLU A 64 -45.60 10.14 -21.49
N GLU A 65 -46.29 10.05 -20.34
CA GLU A 65 -47.66 10.53 -20.17
C GLU A 65 -47.77 11.36 -18.87
N THR A 66 -48.69 12.31 -18.85
CA THR A 66 -48.74 13.39 -17.85
C THR A 66 -50.06 13.44 -17.10
N VAL A 67 -49.97 13.53 -15.76
CA VAL A 67 -50.92 14.21 -14.84
C VAL A 67 -52.38 13.69 -14.83
N GLU A 68 -52.81 13.21 -13.66
CA GLU A 68 -53.95 13.82 -12.94
C GLU A 68 -54.01 13.38 -11.47
N SER A 69 -54.89 13.99 -10.69
CA SER A 69 -54.96 13.86 -9.22
C SER A 69 -56.40 13.85 -8.72
N GLU A 70 -56.75 12.95 -7.79
CA GLU A 70 -58.03 13.04 -7.07
C GLU A 70 -57.97 12.44 -5.64
N GLN A 71 -59.01 12.72 -4.86
CA GLN A 71 -59.20 12.36 -3.43
C GLN A 71 -60.32 11.26 -3.37
N ASP A 72 -60.78 10.65 -2.27
CA ASP A 72 -60.91 11.10 -0.87
C ASP A 72 -61.39 9.94 0.09
N VAL A 73 -61.48 10.23 1.40
CA VAL A 73 -62.26 9.65 2.53
C VAL A 73 -62.07 8.24 3.13
N THR A 74 -62.22 8.22 4.46
CA THR A 74 -62.58 7.12 5.42
C THR A 74 -61.51 6.11 5.87
N ALA A 75 -61.37 5.75 7.17
CA ALA A 75 -61.96 6.29 8.42
C ALA A 75 -61.08 5.95 9.66
N ALA A 76 -61.32 6.60 10.80
CA ALA A 76 -60.66 6.36 12.10
C ALA A 76 -61.54 5.55 13.08
N PRO A 77 -61.03 5.10 14.27
CA PRO A 77 -61.22 5.96 15.45
C PRO A 77 -60.19 5.87 16.62
N SER A 78 -60.13 6.99 17.38
CA SER A 78 -59.95 7.15 18.84
C SER A 78 -58.71 6.63 19.63
N SER A 79 -58.49 7.24 20.81
CA SER A 79 -57.29 7.15 21.66
C SER A 79 -57.58 7.44 23.15
N THR A 80 -56.81 6.84 24.08
CA THR A 80 -56.78 7.14 25.54
C THR A 80 -55.41 6.71 26.12
N SER A 81 -54.59 7.62 26.70
CA SER A 81 -54.47 8.00 28.14
C SER A 81 -53.71 6.97 29.03
N GLN A 82 -52.89 7.30 30.06
CA GLN A 82 -52.45 8.59 30.66
C GLN A 82 -51.02 8.43 31.36
N PRO A 83 -50.47 9.26 32.32
CA PRO A 83 -49.04 9.62 32.31
C PRO A 83 -48.22 9.38 33.62
N ARG A 84 -47.03 10.04 33.72
CA ARG A 84 -46.00 10.00 34.79
C ARG A 84 -46.28 10.96 35.99
N PRO A 85 -45.84 10.65 37.24
CA PRO A 85 -46.09 11.47 38.44
C PRO A 85 -45.04 12.55 38.81
N LEU A 86 -45.46 13.41 39.76
CA LEU A 86 -44.76 14.42 40.61
C LEU A 86 -45.21 14.16 42.09
N PRO A 87 -44.98 14.96 43.18
CA PRO A 87 -44.53 16.37 43.37
C PRO A 87 -43.49 16.49 44.56
N PRO A 88 -43.37 17.55 45.43
CA PRO A 88 -43.94 18.92 45.44
C PRO A 88 -43.02 20.14 45.80
N ASP A 89 -43.42 21.29 45.24
CA ASP A 89 -43.53 22.69 45.73
C ASP A 89 -42.73 23.29 46.92
N GLY A 90 -42.42 24.59 46.77
CA GLY A 90 -42.11 25.51 47.88
C GLY A 90 -41.61 26.93 47.49
N GLN A 91 -42.48 27.94 47.44
CA GLN A 91 -42.14 29.39 47.40
C GLN A 91 -43.16 30.22 48.19
N PRO A 92 -42.77 31.41 48.71
CA PRO A 92 -43.38 32.64 48.17
C PRO A 92 -42.43 33.88 48.09
N ALA A 93 -42.88 34.88 47.32
CA ALA A 93 -42.34 36.26 47.21
C ALA A 93 -43.35 37.25 47.90
N PRO A 94 -43.42 38.59 47.68
CA PRO A 94 -42.59 39.51 46.86
C PRO A 94 -42.29 40.92 47.49
N ALA A 95 -41.58 41.81 46.77
CA ALA A 95 -42.06 43.18 46.38
C ALA A 95 -40.98 44.15 45.80
N LYS A 96 -41.27 44.71 44.62
CA LYS A 96 -41.06 46.09 44.06
C LYS A 96 -39.89 46.99 44.58
N HIS A 97 -39.23 47.87 43.79
CA HIS A 97 -39.81 48.85 42.85
C HIS A 97 -38.80 49.41 41.79
N SER A 98 -39.36 49.92 40.69
CA SER A 98 -38.85 50.78 39.58
C SER A 98 -37.54 51.61 39.70
N GLY A 99 -36.82 51.73 38.57
CA GLY A 99 -35.85 52.81 38.26
C GLY A 99 -35.47 52.83 36.76
N VAL A 100 -35.27 54.01 36.15
CA VAL A 100 -34.98 54.22 34.70
C VAL A 100 -33.96 55.36 34.53
N VAL A 101 -33.37 55.46 33.33
CA VAL A 101 -32.67 56.60 32.67
C VAL A 101 -31.16 56.43 32.49
N GLU A 102 -30.77 56.54 31.21
CA GLU A 102 -29.41 56.66 30.67
C GLU A 102 -29.15 58.13 30.31
N SER A 103 -27.96 58.67 30.59
CA SER A 103 -27.50 59.96 30.04
C SER A 103 -25.97 60.12 30.13
N ALA A 104 -25.40 60.96 29.26
CA ALA A 104 -23.96 61.04 28.98
C ALA A 104 -23.34 62.41 29.38
N LEU A 105 -22.37 62.90 28.59
CA LEU A 105 -21.59 64.16 28.68
C LEU A 105 -20.23 64.01 29.43
N LYS A 106 -19.14 64.73 29.07
CA LYS A 106 -18.99 65.81 28.06
C LYS A 106 -17.56 65.90 27.50
N VAL A 107 -17.43 66.52 26.32
CA VAL A 107 -16.17 66.94 25.67
C VAL A 107 -16.00 68.47 25.82
N PRO A 108 -14.77 69.01 25.74
CA PRO A 108 -14.55 70.18 24.90
C PRO A 108 -13.33 70.01 23.95
N GLY A 109 -13.38 70.70 22.80
CA GLY A 109 -12.33 70.66 21.76
C GLY A 109 -11.79 72.05 21.40
N THR A 110 -11.53 72.28 20.09
CA THR A 110 -10.70 73.36 19.48
C THR A 110 -9.20 73.05 19.47
N GLY A 111 -8.40 73.51 18.49
CA GLY A 111 -8.70 74.31 17.29
C GLY A 111 -7.54 74.22 16.27
N GLY A 112 -7.77 74.62 15.01
CA GLY A 112 -6.89 74.24 13.89
C GLY A 112 -5.63 75.10 13.64
N ASN A 113 -4.81 74.57 12.70
CA ASN A 113 -3.86 75.26 11.81
C ASN A 113 -2.45 75.68 12.32
N VAL A 114 -1.63 75.99 11.30
CA VAL A 114 -0.25 76.53 11.30
C VAL A 114 0.87 75.49 11.46
N GLY A 115 1.90 75.63 10.61
CA GLY A 115 3.03 74.70 10.46
C GLY A 115 4.32 75.13 11.19
N PRO A 116 5.42 74.39 10.99
CA PRO A 116 6.66 74.53 11.78
C PRO A 116 7.62 75.62 11.25
N PRO A 117 8.31 76.37 12.13
CA PRO A 117 9.47 77.18 11.78
C PRO A 117 10.81 76.41 11.91
N HIS A 118 11.86 76.92 11.25
CA HIS A 118 13.18 76.30 11.12
C HIS A 118 14.16 76.65 12.26
N HIS A 119 15.29 75.92 12.35
CA HIS A 119 16.69 76.42 12.18
C HIS A 119 17.67 75.30 12.63
N LEU A 120 18.52 74.68 11.80
CA LEU A 120 19.66 75.13 10.96
C LEU A 120 21.01 74.60 11.52
N SER A 121 21.51 73.51 10.93
CA SER A 121 22.90 73.39 10.44
C SER A 121 23.03 72.16 9.50
N GLY A 122 23.90 72.13 8.49
CA GLY A 122 24.70 73.26 8.00
C GLY A 122 25.85 72.98 7.01
N ALA A 123 25.75 72.07 6.02
CA ALA A 123 26.77 71.99 4.95
C ALA A 123 26.32 71.31 3.62
N ARG A 124 26.64 71.99 2.50
CA ARG A 124 26.89 71.49 1.12
C ARG A 124 25.82 70.64 0.39
N SER A 125 25.11 71.31 -0.52
CA SER A 125 24.53 70.78 -1.78
C SER A 125 25.53 70.97 -2.94
N PRO A 126 25.20 70.68 -4.23
CA PRO A 126 24.08 69.88 -4.77
C PRO A 126 24.51 68.80 -5.80
N ILE A 127 23.59 67.91 -6.18
CA ILE A 127 23.29 67.59 -7.59
C ILE A 127 21.90 66.94 -7.69
N SER A 128 21.13 67.41 -8.67
CA SER A 128 19.88 66.86 -9.24
C SER A 128 19.90 67.36 -10.70
N VAL A 129 19.29 66.75 -11.72
CA VAL A 129 18.00 66.06 -11.77
C VAL A 129 17.97 65.03 -12.91
N ARG A 130 17.07 64.03 -12.78
CA ARG A 130 16.31 63.33 -13.85
C ARG A 130 17.01 62.65 -15.04
N ALA A 131 16.73 61.34 -15.11
CA ALA A 131 16.14 60.61 -16.24
C ALA A 131 16.93 60.41 -17.56
N ALA A 132 17.23 59.14 -17.85
CA ALA A 132 17.44 58.62 -19.20
C ALA A 132 16.87 57.19 -19.33
N SER A 133 16.14 56.98 -20.44
CA SER A 133 15.87 55.73 -21.18
C SER A 133 15.55 54.41 -20.46
N VAL A 134 14.36 53.87 -20.79
CA VAL A 134 13.95 52.47 -20.60
C VAL A 134 14.79 51.54 -21.49
N PRO A 135 15.29 50.38 -21.01
CA PRO A 135 15.86 49.34 -21.87
C PRO A 135 14.77 48.64 -22.69
N GLN A 136 14.93 48.56 -24.01
CA GLN A 136 14.06 47.73 -24.86
C GLN A 136 14.38 46.22 -24.69
N PRO A 137 13.40 45.33 -24.89
CA PRO A 137 13.64 43.88 -24.87
C PRO A 137 14.44 43.43 -26.11
N PRO A 138 15.27 42.37 -25.99
CA PRO A 138 15.85 41.72 -27.16
C PRO A 138 14.76 41.07 -28.05
N PRO A 139 15.01 40.88 -29.35
CA PRO A 139 13.97 40.47 -30.29
C PRO A 139 13.53 39.01 -30.08
N SER A 140 12.24 38.78 -30.31
CA SER A 140 11.62 37.46 -30.30
C SER A 140 12.26 36.52 -31.32
N ARG A 141 12.92 35.45 -30.84
CA ARG A 141 13.03 34.21 -31.60
C ARG A 141 11.78 33.35 -31.36
N HIS A 142 11.44 32.52 -32.34
CA HIS A 142 10.25 31.68 -32.28
C HIS A 142 10.29 30.73 -31.08
N VAL A 143 9.18 30.65 -30.35
CA VAL A 143 8.95 29.58 -29.37
C VAL A 143 8.46 28.38 -30.17
N GLU A 144 9.35 27.41 -30.40
CA GLU A 144 8.90 26.06 -30.71
C GLU A 144 8.22 25.50 -29.46
N THR A 145 6.98 25.04 -29.60
CA THR A 145 6.20 24.44 -28.51
C THR A 145 6.74 23.05 -28.22
N HIS A 146 7.82 23.00 -27.44
CA HIS A 146 8.47 21.74 -27.09
C HIS A 146 7.49 20.86 -26.30
N LEU A 147 7.26 19.66 -26.82
CA LEU A 147 6.33 18.69 -26.26
C LEU A 147 6.80 18.20 -24.88
N SER A 148 5.86 17.60 -24.15
CA SER A 148 6.02 17.12 -22.77
C SER A 148 7.26 16.23 -22.60
N ALA A 149 8.04 16.53 -21.56
CA ALA A 149 9.14 15.69 -21.12
C ALA A 149 8.60 14.42 -20.44
N GLN A 150 8.22 13.43 -21.25
CA GLN A 150 7.99 12.06 -20.77
C GLN A 150 9.29 11.50 -20.15
N PRO A 151 9.20 10.65 -19.11
CA PRO A 151 10.37 10.01 -18.52
C PRO A 151 10.89 8.90 -19.46
N GLN A 152 11.75 9.27 -20.42
CA GLN A 152 12.45 8.33 -21.29
C GLN A 152 13.48 7.49 -20.53
N ARG A 153 13.00 6.46 -19.82
CA ARG A 153 13.82 5.35 -19.33
C ARG A 153 13.05 4.04 -19.14
N ALA A 154 12.36 3.60 -20.20
CA ALA A 154 12.11 2.18 -20.37
C ALA A 154 13.47 1.46 -20.58
N LEU A 155 13.67 0.34 -19.91
CA LEU A 155 14.93 -0.43 -19.94
C LEU A 155 14.89 -1.42 -21.11
N SER A 156 15.97 -1.51 -21.90
CA SER A 156 16.00 -2.36 -23.09
C SER A 156 16.16 -3.85 -22.72
N VAL A 157 15.05 -4.61 -22.72
CA VAL A 157 15.05 -6.06 -22.44
C VAL A 157 15.00 -6.87 -23.75
N ALA A 158 16.07 -6.78 -24.54
CA ALA A 158 16.35 -7.70 -25.65
C ALA A 158 17.87 -7.87 -25.83
N GLY A 159 18.34 -9.12 -25.89
CA GLY A 159 19.76 -9.43 -25.82
C GLY A 159 20.53 -9.21 -27.11
N THR A 160 21.71 -8.62 -27.00
CA THR A 160 22.84 -8.84 -27.92
C THR A 160 23.97 -9.52 -27.14
N ALA A 161 24.79 -10.33 -27.81
CA ALA A 161 25.92 -11.00 -27.18
C ALA A 161 27.01 -10.00 -26.75
N ASP A 162 27.91 -10.44 -25.87
CA ASP A 162 29.09 -9.70 -25.40
C ASP A 162 28.84 -8.45 -24.52
N THR A 163 27.78 -8.46 -23.69
CA THR A 163 27.68 -7.54 -22.54
C THR A 163 28.50 -8.02 -21.33
N GLN A 164 29.27 -7.11 -20.74
CA GLN A 164 29.92 -7.27 -19.42
C GLN A 164 28.88 -7.58 -18.32
N PRO A 165 29.25 -8.25 -17.22
CA PRO A 165 28.32 -8.59 -16.13
C PRO A 165 27.62 -7.33 -15.61
N GLN A 166 26.31 -7.25 -15.81
CA GLN A 166 25.52 -6.08 -15.42
C GLN A 166 25.62 -5.81 -13.92
N VAL A 167 25.71 -4.53 -13.57
CA VAL A 167 25.43 -4.08 -12.20
C VAL A 167 23.99 -4.46 -11.88
N VAL A 168 23.80 -5.30 -10.87
CA VAL A 168 22.45 -5.73 -10.45
C VAL A 168 21.67 -4.51 -9.99
N GLU A 169 20.70 -4.07 -10.78
CA GLU A 169 19.89 -2.89 -10.46
C GLU A 169 19.12 -3.10 -9.14
N ASP A 170 19.26 -2.14 -8.24
CA ASP A 170 18.72 -2.13 -6.88
C ASP A 170 17.18 -2.03 -6.89
N PHE A 171 16.49 -3.08 -6.44
CA PHE A 171 15.02 -3.07 -6.38
C PHE A 171 14.54 -2.24 -5.18
N ARG A 172 13.87 -1.12 -5.40
CA ARG A 172 13.48 -0.18 -4.33
C ARG A 172 12.02 -0.36 -3.88
N VAL A 173 11.84 -0.52 -2.58
CA VAL A 173 10.53 -0.65 -1.93
C VAL A 173 10.31 0.54 -1.00
N HIS A 174 9.20 1.26 -1.19
CA HIS A 174 8.76 2.33 -0.29
C HIS A 174 7.61 1.81 0.59
N ILE A 175 7.87 1.66 1.89
CA ILE A 175 6.90 1.19 2.89
C ILE A 175 6.35 2.39 3.66
N ILE A 176 5.03 2.45 3.82
CA ILE A 176 4.28 3.48 4.54
C ILE A 176 3.43 2.79 5.59
N THR A 177 3.38 3.34 6.82
CA THR A 177 2.39 2.99 7.83
C THR A 177 1.67 4.24 8.37
N TRP A 178 0.36 4.15 8.59
CA TRP A 178 -0.42 5.25 9.16
C TRP A 178 -1.71 4.76 9.84
N ASN A 179 -1.84 5.01 11.15
CA ASN A 179 -3.14 4.94 11.81
C ASN A 179 -3.96 6.18 11.42
N VAL A 180 -5.03 5.99 10.66
CA VAL A 180 -5.82 7.10 10.08
C VAL A 180 -6.94 7.58 10.99
N GLY A 181 -7.13 7.00 12.19
CA GLY A 181 -8.09 7.48 13.19
C GLY A 181 -9.54 7.57 12.69
N SER A 182 -9.96 6.66 11.80
CA SER A 182 -11.24 6.68 11.06
C SER A 182 -11.47 7.87 10.11
N ALA A 183 -10.44 8.66 9.80
CA ALA A 183 -10.50 9.72 8.81
C ALA A 183 -10.69 9.21 7.37
N VAL A 184 -11.20 10.08 6.51
CA VAL A 184 -11.14 9.96 5.04
C VAL A 184 -9.74 10.34 4.54
N PRO A 185 -9.28 9.84 3.38
CA PRO A 185 -8.00 10.30 2.80
C PRO A 185 -8.01 11.81 2.52
N PRO A 186 -6.82 12.46 2.51
CA PRO A 186 -6.68 13.81 1.98
C PRO A 186 -6.67 13.78 0.44
N ASP A 187 -7.02 14.90 -0.20
CA ASP A 187 -7.04 15.02 -1.67
C ASP A 187 -5.65 14.85 -2.33
N ASP A 188 -4.56 15.05 -1.58
CA ASP A 188 -3.17 14.92 -2.05
C ASP A 188 -2.29 14.08 -1.11
N ILE A 189 -1.80 12.94 -1.63
CA ILE A 189 -0.82 12.05 -0.97
C ILE A 189 0.54 12.01 -1.69
N THR A 190 0.77 12.90 -2.65
CA THR A 190 1.96 12.91 -3.53
C THR A 190 3.27 13.10 -2.76
N SER A 191 3.25 13.90 -1.68
CA SER A 191 4.37 14.11 -0.76
C SER A 191 4.67 12.88 0.11
N LEU A 192 3.61 12.23 0.64
CA LEU A 192 3.71 10.97 1.38
C LEU A 192 4.38 9.87 0.53
N LEU A 193 3.93 9.73 -0.72
CA LEU A 193 4.49 8.81 -1.71
C LEU A 193 5.89 9.23 -2.21
N GLY A 194 6.28 10.49 -2.03
CA GLY A 194 7.57 11.03 -2.48
C GLY A 194 7.70 11.21 -4.00
N LEU A 195 6.58 11.26 -4.74
CA LEU A 195 6.59 11.33 -6.21
C LEU A 195 7.19 12.65 -6.73
N ASN A 196 7.06 13.74 -5.96
CA ASN A 196 7.62 15.06 -6.28
C ASN A 196 9.12 15.23 -5.95
N VAL A 197 9.74 14.23 -5.31
CA VAL A 197 11.10 14.35 -4.71
C VAL A 197 12.02 13.18 -5.07
N SER A 198 11.45 12.03 -5.44
CA SER A 198 12.22 10.85 -5.86
C SER A 198 12.69 10.94 -7.30
N ASP A 199 13.79 10.24 -7.58
CA ASP A 199 14.40 10.00 -8.89
C ASP A 199 13.58 9.05 -9.79
N GLY A 200 12.27 8.89 -9.53
CA GLY A 200 11.36 7.96 -10.22
C GLY A 200 11.58 6.48 -9.91
N ASN A 201 12.68 6.12 -9.24
CA ASN A 201 13.21 4.77 -9.11
C ASN A 201 12.57 3.92 -8.00
N THR A 202 11.31 4.16 -7.62
CA THR A 202 10.57 3.22 -6.74
C THR A 202 9.96 2.12 -7.60
N ASP A 203 10.20 0.85 -7.24
CA ASP A 203 9.63 -0.29 -7.95
C ASP A 203 8.28 -0.73 -7.35
N MET A 204 8.14 -0.53 -6.04
CA MET A 204 7.07 -1.11 -5.24
C MET A 204 6.68 -0.20 -4.08
N TYR A 205 5.38 0.05 -3.90
CA TYR A 205 4.82 0.75 -2.74
C TYR A 205 4.05 -0.23 -1.87
N ILE A 206 4.29 -0.18 -0.56
CA ILE A 206 3.61 -1.00 0.44
C ILE A 206 2.95 -0.05 1.44
N VAL A 207 1.63 -0.11 1.57
CA VAL A 207 0.87 0.82 2.42
C VAL A 207 0.10 0.03 3.46
N GLY A 208 0.50 0.17 4.73
CA GLY A 208 -0.24 -0.34 5.88
C GLY A 208 -1.04 0.77 6.55
N LEU A 209 -2.37 0.69 6.52
CA LEU A 209 -3.24 1.60 7.27
C LEU A 209 -3.86 0.89 8.47
N GLN A 210 -4.14 1.66 9.53
CA GLN A 210 -4.87 1.20 10.71
C GLN A 210 -6.01 2.17 11.04
N GLU A 211 -7.07 1.67 11.68
CA GLU A 211 -8.34 2.40 11.90
C GLU A 211 -8.97 3.01 10.63
N VAL A 212 -8.78 2.38 9.46
CA VAL A 212 -9.55 2.71 8.26
C VAL A 212 -11.04 2.52 8.54
N ASN A 213 -11.85 3.53 8.26
CA ASN A 213 -13.29 3.51 8.52
C ASN A 213 -13.94 2.29 7.88
N SER A 214 -14.66 1.49 8.67
CA SER A 214 -15.25 0.22 8.24
C SER A 214 -16.71 0.33 7.77
N MET A 215 -17.28 1.53 7.72
CA MET A 215 -18.58 1.73 7.09
C MET A 215 -18.43 1.68 5.57
N ILE A 216 -18.96 0.62 4.96
CA ILE A 216 -19.24 0.57 3.52
C ILE A 216 -20.09 1.80 3.19
N ASN A 217 -19.59 2.67 2.31
CA ASN A 217 -20.33 3.84 1.86
C ASN A 217 -21.66 3.40 1.24
N LYS A 218 -22.79 3.91 1.75
CA LYS A 218 -24.15 3.63 1.23
C LYS A 218 -24.42 4.21 -0.18
N ARG A 219 -23.38 4.56 -0.94
CA ARG A 219 -23.47 4.98 -2.34
C ARG A 219 -23.33 3.73 -3.20
N LEU A 220 -24.45 3.24 -3.70
CA LEU A 220 -24.50 2.13 -4.66
C LEU A 220 -23.66 2.48 -5.91
N LYS A 221 -22.59 1.71 -6.11
CA LYS A 221 -21.91 1.46 -7.39
C LYS A 221 -21.44 0.01 -7.40
N ASP A 222 -21.36 -0.57 -8.59
CA ASP A 222 -21.42 -2.01 -8.77
C ASP A 222 -20.08 -2.74 -8.61
N ALA A 223 -20.16 -3.98 -8.13
CA ALA A 223 -19.13 -5.03 -8.06
C ALA A 223 -17.82 -4.75 -7.28
N PHE A 224 -17.34 -3.52 -7.23
CA PHE A 224 -16.04 -3.15 -6.64
C PHE A 224 -16.23 -2.32 -5.37
N PHE A 225 -16.31 -2.99 -4.22
CA PHE A 225 -16.33 -2.34 -2.90
C PHE A 225 -14.91 -1.95 -2.45
N THR A 226 -14.25 -1.09 -3.22
CA THR A 226 -13.05 -0.39 -2.79
C THR A 226 -13.38 0.63 -1.70
N ASP A 227 -12.45 0.81 -0.76
CA ASP A 227 -12.55 1.90 0.20
C ASP A 227 -11.84 3.16 -0.34
N GLN A 228 -12.22 4.33 0.17
CA GLN A 228 -11.70 5.62 -0.31
C GLN A 228 -10.18 5.74 -0.23
N TRP A 229 -9.52 5.08 0.73
CA TRP A 229 -8.05 5.11 0.79
C TRP A 229 -7.44 4.29 -0.33
N SER A 230 -7.95 3.07 -0.58
CA SER A 230 -7.58 2.28 -1.75
C SER A 230 -7.74 3.07 -3.06
N GLU A 231 -8.85 3.79 -3.22
CA GLU A 231 -9.13 4.64 -4.40
C GLU A 231 -8.09 5.75 -4.58
N VAL A 232 -7.85 6.57 -3.55
CA VAL A 232 -6.86 7.67 -3.64
C VAL A 232 -5.44 7.16 -3.88
N PHE A 233 -5.03 6.01 -3.32
CA PHE A 233 -3.75 5.40 -3.64
C PHE A 233 -3.68 4.87 -5.09
N MET A 234 -4.73 4.23 -5.61
CA MET A 234 -4.78 3.78 -7.02
C MET A 234 -4.74 4.94 -8.01
N ASP A 235 -5.52 6.00 -7.77
CA ASP A 235 -5.62 7.14 -8.69
C ASP A 235 -4.35 8.01 -8.66
N THR A 236 -3.67 8.13 -7.51
CA THR A 236 -2.38 8.84 -7.43
C THR A 236 -1.22 8.03 -8.03
N LEU A 237 -1.23 6.70 -7.92
CA LEU A 237 -0.11 5.85 -8.37
C LEU A 237 -0.24 5.36 -9.83
N SER A 238 -1.46 5.13 -10.34
CA SER A 238 -1.63 4.57 -11.69
C SER A 238 -1.03 5.42 -12.83
N PRO A 239 -1.04 6.77 -12.81
CA PRO A 239 -0.36 7.60 -13.83
C PRO A 239 1.16 7.38 -13.89
N PHE A 240 1.77 6.81 -12.86
CA PHE A 240 3.20 6.49 -12.78
C PHE A 240 3.50 5.01 -13.11
N GLY A 241 2.53 4.29 -13.69
CA GLY A 241 2.68 2.91 -14.15
C GLY A 241 2.68 1.84 -13.05
N TYR A 242 2.17 2.16 -11.86
CA TYR A 242 1.97 1.16 -10.80
C TYR A 242 0.56 0.55 -10.86
N VAL A 243 0.46 -0.72 -10.51
CA VAL A 243 -0.79 -1.47 -10.38
C VAL A 243 -0.97 -1.93 -8.94
N LEU A 244 -2.21 -2.08 -8.46
CA LEU A 244 -2.50 -2.78 -7.21
C LEU A 244 -2.31 -4.29 -7.43
N VAL A 245 -1.24 -4.87 -6.86
CA VAL A 245 -0.89 -6.30 -6.97
C VAL A 245 -1.76 -7.15 -6.05
N THR A 246 -2.01 -6.66 -4.83
CA THR A 246 -2.91 -7.31 -3.87
C THR A 246 -3.34 -6.33 -2.77
N SER A 247 -4.48 -6.63 -2.13
CA SER A 247 -5.02 -5.92 -0.98
C SER A 247 -5.55 -6.94 0.04
N GLU A 248 -5.28 -6.74 1.33
CA GLU A 248 -5.80 -7.55 2.44
C GLU A 248 -6.37 -6.64 3.53
N ARG A 249 -7.54 -6.98 4.09
CA ARG A 249 -8.30 -6.06 4.95
C ARG A 249 -8.99 -6.77 6.12
N MET A 250 -8.56 -6.46 7.34
CA MET A 250 -9.19 -6.91 8.58
C MET A 250 -9.77 -5.72 9.36
N GLN A 251 -11.10 -5.56 9.30
CA GLN A 251 -11.85 -4.43 9.89
C GLN A 251 -11.30 -3.05 9.48
N GLY A 252 -10.47 -2.43 10.31
CA GLY A 252 -9.81 -1.14 10.03
C GLY A 252 -8.32 -1.25 9.73
N ILE A 253 -7.77 -2.47 9.71
CA ILE A 253 -6.40 -2.74 9.26
C ILE A 253 -6.47 -3.08 7.77
N LEU A 254 -5.69 -2.37 6.96
CA LEU A 254 -5.65 -2.52 5.49
C LEU A 254 -4.20 -2.56 5.03
N LEU A 255 -3.85 -3.52 4.17
CA LEU A 255 -2.56 -3.60 3.51
C LEU A 255 -2.75 -3.54 2.00
N LEU A 256 -2.17 -2.54 1.36
CA LEU A 256 -2.11 -2.39 -0.09
C LEU A 256 -0.69 -2.64 -0.59
N VAL A 257 -0.56 -3.41 -1.67
CA VAL A 257 0.72 -3.68 -2.32
C VAL A 257 0.63 -3.24 -3.77
N PHE A 258 1.41 -2.23 -4.14
CA PHE A 258 1.52 -1.73 -5.50
C PHE A 258 2.90 -2.02 -6.09
N ALA A 259 2.98 -2.31 -7.39
CA ALA A 259 4.25 -2.45 -8.10
C ALA A 259 4.15 -1.91 -9.53
N LYS A 260 5.29 -1.50 -10.11
CA LYS A 260 5.37 -1.18 -11.54
C LYS A 260 4.88 -2.36 -12.38
N TYR A 261 4.06 -2.12 -13.41
CA TYR A 261 3.45 -3.18 -14.20
C TYR A 261 4.47 -4.16 -14.82
N TYR A 262 5.65 -3.67 -15.21
CA TYR A 262 6.72 -4.49 -15.79
C TYR A 262 7.32 -5.51 -14.80
N HIS A 263 7.12 -5.34 -13.49
CA HIS A 263 7.54 -6.33 -12.49
C HIS A 263 6.58 -7.52 -12.34
N LEU A 264 5.34 -7.40 -12.81
CA LEU A 264 4.28 -8.40 -12.58
C LEU A 264 4.68 -9.84 -12.96
N PRO A 265 5.34 -10.11 -14.12
CA PRO A 265 5.77 -11.47 -14.47
C PRO A 265 6.75 -12.12 -13.49
N PHE A 266 7.33 -11.34 -12.57
CA PHE A 266 8.32 -11.73 -11.58
C PHE A 266 7.78 -11.70 -10.14
N LEU A 267 6.53 -11.26 -9.94
CA LEU A 267 5.77 -11.31 -8.69
C LEU A 267 4.90 -12.58 -8.66
N ARG A 268 5.43 -13.66 -8.09
CA ARG A 268 4.87 -15.03 -8.21
C ARG A 268 4.49 -15.61 -6.86
N GLY A 269 3.38 -16.34 -6.79
CA GLY A 269 2.91 -16.99 -5.57
C GLY A 269 2.40 -16.01 -4.50
N VAL A 270 1.73 -14.94 -4.96
CA VAL A 270 1.07 -13.92 -4.12
C VAL A 270 0.00 -14.61 -3.26
N GLN A 271 0.06 -14.41 -1.94
CA GLN A 271 -0.92 -14.90 -0.97
C GLN A 271 -1.04 -13.88 0.16
N THR A 272 -2.23 -13.79 0.77
CA THR A 272 -2.50 -12.94 1.92
C THR A 272 -2.97 -13.79 3.10
N GLU A 273 -2.67 -13.34 4.32
CA GLU A 273 -3.09 -14.01 5.57
C GLU A 273 -3.48 -12.99 6.63
N THR A 274 -4.43 -13.35 7.50
CA THR A 274 -5.05 -12.45 8.46
C THR A 274 -5.21 -13.12 9.83
N THR A 275 -4.68 -12.47 10.89
CA THR A 275 -4.74 -12.94 12.28
C THR A 275 -5.45 -11.91 13.15
N ARG A 276 -6.52 -12.35 13.82
CA ARG A 276 -7.27 -11.55 14.80
C ARG A 276 -6.68 -11.77 16.19
N THR A 277 -6.49 -10.70 16.95
CA THR A 277 -6.13 -10.76 18.37
C THR A 277 -7.11 -9.98 19.26
N GLY A 278 -7.84 -9.02 18.69
CA GLY A 278 -8.82 -8.21 19.41
C GLY A 278 -9.88 -9.06 20.14
N LEU A 279 -10.12 -8.74 21.41
CA LEU A 279 -10.96 -9.52 22.32
C LEU A 279 -10.57 -11.01 22.41
N GLY A 280 -9.29 -11.35 22.38
CA GLY A 280 -8.82 -12.74 22.39
C GLY A 280 -9.09 -13.47 21.06
N GLY A 281 -8.95 -12.76 19.95
CA GLY A 281 -9.16 -13.27 18.58
C GLY A 281 -10.59 -13.23 18.06
N TYR A 282 -11.59 -12.96 18.91
CA TYR A 282 -13.00 -12.87 18.46
C TYR A 282 -13.28 -11.64 17.57
N TRP A 283 -12.46 -10.59 17.62
CA TRP A 283 -12.70 -9.32 16.92
C TRP A 283 -11.47 -8.78 16.18
N GLY A 284 -11.65 -8.35 14.93
CA GLY A 284 -10.56 -7.95 14.04
C GLY A 284 -10.05 -6.51 14.17
N ASN A 285 -10.31 -5.79 15.27
CA ASN A 285 -9.81 -4.42 15.45
C ASN A 285 -8.34 -4.34 15.93
N LYS A 286 -7.73 -5.50 16.20
CA LYS A 286 -6.34 -5.71 16.60
C LYS A 286 -5.86 -7.03 16.01
N GLY A 287 -4.55 -7.11 15.76
CA GLY A 287 -3.88 -8.22 15.11
C GLY A 287 -3.17 -7.78 13.82
N GLY A 288 -2.90 -8.70 12.92
CA GLY A 288 -2.08 -8.46 11.72
C GLY A 288 -2.70 -8.98 10.43
N VAL A 289 -2.40 -8.29 9.33
CA VAL A 289 -2.66 -8.70 7.95
C VAL A 289 -1.33 -8.74 7.20
N SER A 290 -1.15 -9.71 6.30
CA SER A 290 0.07 -9.81 5.50
C SER A 290 -0.18 -10.12 4.05
N ALA A 291 0.80 -9.77 3.22
CA ALA A 291 0.91 -10.15 1.83
C ALA A 291 2.33 -10.68 1.59
N ARG A 292 2.44 -11.92 1.11
CA ARG A 292 3.71 -12.52 0.71
C ARG A 292 3.72 -12.84 -0.77
N MET A 293 4.91 -12.82 -1.35
CA MET A 293 5.15 -13.26 -2.73
C MET A 293 6.63 -13.63 -2.91
N THR A 294 6.96 -14.19 -4.06
CA THR A 294 8.35 -14.21 -4.54
C THR A 294 8.56 -13.06 -5.51
N ILE A 295 9.64 -12.30 -5.30
CA ILE A 295 10.09 -11.18 -6.13
C ILE A 295 11.39 -11.61 -6.79
N PHE A 296 11.43 -11.71 -8.13
CA PHE A 296 12.57 -12.27 -8.88
C PHE A 296 13.09 -13.62 -8.35
N GLY A 297 12.21 -14.44 -7.75
CA GLY A 297 12.55 -15.75 -7.18
C GLY A 297 12.98 -15.76 -5.70
N HIS A 298 12.91 -14.63 -4.99
CA HIS A 298 13.21 -14.51 -3.55
C HIS A 298 11.94 -14.25 -2.76
N SER A 299 11.71 -14.97 -1.67
CA SER A 299 10.46 -14.86 -0.92
C SER A 299 10.47 -13.65 0.02
N VAL A 300 9.48 -12.78 -0.12
CA VAL A 300 9.30 -11.57 0.69
C VAL A 300 7.90 -11.59 1.31
N CYS A 301 7.81 -11.22 2.59
CA CYS A 301 6.55 -11.02 3.29
C CYS A 301 6.46 -9.58 3.83
N PHE A 302 5.32 -8.93 3.59
CA PHE A 302 4.98 -7.62 4.14
C PHE A 302 3.83 -7.81 5.12
N LEU A 303 3.99 -7.34 6.36
CA LEU A 303 3.02 -7.52 7.44
C LEU A 303 2.68 -6.17 8.07
N ASN A 304 1.40 -5.79 7.95
CA ASN A 304 0.82 -4.63 8.61
C ASN A 304 0.04 -5.10 9.85
N CYS A 305 0.24 -4.51 11.02
CA CYS A 305 -0.60 -4.79 12.19
C CYS A 305 -1.07 -3.54 12.95
N HIS A 306 -2.05 -3.77 13.82
CA HIS A 306 -2.46 -2.83 14.85
C HIS A 306 -2.44 -3.60 16.17
N LEU A 307 -1.44 -3.33 17.02
CA LEU A 307 -1.24 -4.01 18.30
C LEU A 307 -1.97 -3.29 19.46
N PRO A 308 -2.14 -3.94 20.63
CA PRO A 308 -2.92 -3.39 21.74
C PRO A 308 -2.35 -2.06 22.27
N ALA A 309 -3.22 -1.05 22.29
CA ALA A 309 -2.91 0.29 22.77
C ALA A 309 -2.78 0.37 24.30
N HIS A 310 -2.43 1.54 24.82
CA HIS A 310 -2.14 1.87 26.23
C HIS A 310 -0.72 1.43 26.69
N MET A 311 -0.25 2.01 27.80
CA MET A 311 1.13 1.83 28.28
C MET A 311 1.35 0.40 28.78
N GLU A 312 0.40 -0.03 29.59
CA GLU A 312 0.41 -1.20 30.47
C GLU A 312 0.41 -2.52 29.69
N ASN A 313 -0.13 -2.52 28.46
CA ASN A 313 -0.34 -3.71 27.63
C ASN A 313 0.92 -4.16 26.86
N SER A 314 2.12 -4.02 27.43
CA SER A 314 3.36 -4.37 26.71
C SER A 314 3.56 -5.87 26.55
N GLU A 315 3.22 -6.66 27.59
CA GLU A 315 3.18 -8.12 27.55
C GLU A 315 2.18 -8.62 26.49
N GLN A 316 0.95 -8.09 26.52
CA GLN A 316 -0.09 -8.40 25.52
C GLN A 316 0.30 -7.99 24.07
N ARG A 317 1.17 -6.98 23.88
CA ARG A 317 1.74 -6.68 22.55
C ARG A 317 2.68 -7.79 22.06
N MET A 318 3.38 -8.47 22.96
CA MET A 318 4.22 -9.62 22.63
C MET A 318 3.40 -10.89 22.39
N ASP A 319 2.35 -11.15 23.20
CA ASP A 319 1.39 -12.23 22.97
C ASP A 319 0.73 -12.12 21.58
N ASP A 320 0.34 -10.90 21.19
CA ASP A 320 -0.23 -10.60 19.88
C ASP A 320 0.81 -10.81 18.75
N PHE A 321 2.07 -10.42 18.97
CA PHE A 321 3.17 -10.61 18.01
C PHE A 321 3.47 -12.10 17.80
N GLU A 322 3.47 -12.91 18.86
CA GLU A 322 3.64 -14.36 18.77
C GLU A 322 2.42 -15.01 18.09
N SER A 323 1.21 -14.61 18.48
CA SER A 323 -0.03 -15.09 17.88
C SER A 323 -0.05 -14.89 16.36
N ILE A 324 0.39 -13.73 15.88
CA ILE A 324 0.54 -13.44 14.44
C ILE A 324 1.60 -14.35 13.80
N LEU A 325 2.76 -14.52 14.43
CA LEU A 325 3.85 -15.36 13.90
C LEU A 325 3.52 -16.85 13.83
N GLN A 326 2.77 -17.36 14.80
CA GLN A 326 2.35 -18.76 14.84
C GLN A 326 1.18 -19.04 13.87
N GLN A 327 0.19 -18.13 13.80
CA GLN A 327 -1.06 -18.39 13.06
C GLN A 327 -0.96 -18.15 11.55
N GLN A 328 -0.13 -17.22 11.07
CA GLN A 328 -0.04 -16.94 9.62
C GLN A 328 0.77 -18.01 8.87
N GLN A 329 0.06 -18.85 8.11
CA GLN A 329 0.58 -20.02 7.41
C GLN A 329 0.25 -19.97 5.92
N PHE A 330 1.26 -20.00 5.07
CA PHE A 330 1.18 -19.82 3.63
C PHE A 330 1.36 -21.13 2.86
N GLN A 331 0.65 -21.26 1.74
CA GLN A 331 0.66 -22.46 0.91
C GLN A 331 1.90 -22.53 0.01
N GLY A 332 2.46 -23.73 -0.13
CA GLY A 332 3.57 -24.04 -1.04
C GLY A 332 4.68 -24.87 -0.39
N GLN A 333 5.74 -25.14 -1.16
CA GLN A 333 6.89 -25.94 -0.70
C GLN A 333 7.98 -25.10 0.00
N THR A 334 7.88 -23.77 -0.03
CA THR A 334 8.86 -22.82 0.52
C THR A 334 8.15 -21.67 1.21
N ALA A 335 8.74 -21.15 2.29
CA ALA A 335 8.26 -19.97 3.00
C ALA A 335 6.81 -20.11 3.53
N THR A 336 6.56 -21.20 4.25
CA THR A 336 5.25 -21.57 4.83
C THR A 336 4.82 -20.71 6.01
N ASN A 337 5.74 -20.04 6.69
CA ASN A 337 5.46 -19.20 7.86
C ASN A 337 6.02 -17.81 7.60
N VAL A 338 5.65 -16.78 8.38
CA VAL A 338 6.19 -15.41 8.24
C VAL A 338 7.72 -15.40 8.26
N LEU A 339 8.36 -15.94 9.31
CA LEU A 339 9.83 -16.06 9.41
C LEU A 339 10.45 -17.01 8.37
N HIS A 340 9.62 -17.80 7.69
CA HIS A 340 9.89 -18.62 6.49
C HIS A 340 10.40 -17.86 5.25
N HIS A 341 10.31 -16.52 5.22
CA HIS A 341 10.66 -15.71 4.04
C HIS A 341 12.15 -15.33 4.00
N ASP A 342 12.68 -15.02 2.82
CA ASP A 342 14.06 -14.54 2.64
C ASP A 342 14.23 -13.12 3.22
N VAL A 343 13.18 -12.29 3.09
CA VAL A 343 13.01 -11.00 3.78
C VAL A 343 11.61 -10.91 4.38
N VAL A 344 11.49 -10.40 5.61
CA VAL A 344 10.22 -10.00 6.24
C VAL A 344 10.27 -8.51 6.52
N PHE A 345 9.21 -7.77 6.19
CA PHE A 345 8.97 -6.42 6.66
C PHE A 345 7.76 -6.44 7.61
N TRP A 346 7.93 -5.88 8.81
CA TRP A 346 6.89 -5.80 9.83
C TRP A 346 6.68 -4.33 10.19
N PHE A 347 5.47 -3.82 10.00
CA PHE A 347 5.13 -2.43 10.22
C PHE A 347 3.71 -2.29 10.73
N GLY A 348 3.36 -1.11 11.20
CA GLY A 348 2.01 -0.84 11.69
C GLY A 348 1.97 0.19 12.80
N ASP A 349 0.78 0.33 13.38
CA ASP A 349 0.63 0.87 14.74
C ASP A 349 0.94 -0.25 15.73
N LEU A 350 2.23 -0.37 16.05
CA LEU A 350 2.72 -1.34 17.04
C LEU A 350 2.40 -0.92 18.47
N ASN A 351 1.87 0.30 18.66
CA ASN A 351 1.33 0.82 19.91
C ASN A 351 2.28 0.84 21.14
N PHE A 352 3.56 0.51 20.98
CA PHE A 352 4.59 0.64 22.02
C PHE A 352 4.79 2.10 22.45
N ARG A 353 5.16 2.29 23.71
CA ARG A 353 5.15 3.58 24.42
C ARG A 353 6.50 3.87 25.09
N ILE A 354 6.63 5.08 25.63
CA ILE A 354 7.80 5.51 26.40
C ILE A 354 7.51 5.31 27.89
N GLU A 355 8.22 4.41 28.56
CA GLU A 355 8.15 4.17 30.01
C GLU A 355 8.95 5.19 30.84
N ASP A 356 8.90 5.07 32.17
CA ASP A 356 9.59 5.82 33.24
C ASP A 356 9.56 7.37 33.25
N TYR A 357 9.70 8.03 32.11
CA TYR A 357 9.70 9.49 32.00
C TYR A 357 8.30 10.09 32.11
N ASP A 358 8.17 11.25 32.75
CA ASP A 358 6.91 11.99 32.82
C ASP A 358 6.63 12.78 31.51
N ILE A 359 5.42 13.32 31.39
CA ILE A 359 5.00 14.06 30.19
C ILE A 359 5.82 15.35 30.00
N PRO A 360 6.11 16.16 31.05
CA PRO A 360 7.05 17.27 30.96
C PRO A 360 8.44 16.91 30.41
N PHE A 361 9.08 15.85 30.91
CA PHE A 361 10.39 15.40 30.44
C PHE A 361 10.35 14.99 28.97
N VAL A 362 9.36 14.17 28.58
CA VAL A 362 9.18 13.74 27.18
C VAL A 362 8.95 14.93 26.25
N LYS A 363 8.06 15.88 26.60
CA LYS A 363 7.83 17.08 25.79
C LYS A 363 9.10 17.94 25.69
N ASN A 364 9.78 18.23 26.81
CA ASN A 364 11.05 18.97 26.79
C ASN A 364 12.14 18.28 25.95
N ALA A 365 12.25 16.95 25.99
CA ALA A 365 13.18 16.22 25.14
C ALA A 365 12.84 16.35 23.64
N ILE A 366 11.54 16.34 23.28
CA ILE A 366 11.07 16.56 21.91
C ILE A 366 11.36 18.00 21.45
N ASP A 367 10.99 19.00 22.26
CA ASP A 367 11.17 20.44 21.97
C ASP A 367 12.65 20.80 21.75
N ASN A 368 13.56 20.05 22.39
CA ASN A 368 15.01 20.19 22.24
C ASN A 368 15.63 19.27 21.16
N ASN A 369 14.84 18.48 20.42
CA ASN A 369 15.27 17.44 19.48
C ASN A 369 16.22 16.36 20.08
N LYS A 370 16.09 16.10 21.39
CA LYS A 370 16.92 15.14 22.16
C LYS A 370 16.34 13.72 22.16
N PHE A 371 15.80 13.28 21.03
CA PHE A 371 15.14 11.96 20.89
C PHE A 371 15.95 10.76 21.44
N PRO A 372 17.30 10.69 21.32
CA PRO A 372 18.08 9.59 21.87
C PRO A 372 17.92 9.39 23.39
N GLN A 373 17.62 10.45 24.14
CA GLN A 373 17.38 10.36 25.60
C GLN A 373 16.09 9.60 25.96
N LEU A 374 15.24 9.31 24.97
CA LEU A 374 13.98 8.58 25.14
C LEU A 374 14.07 7.13 24.66
N TRP A 375 15.11 6.77 23.88
CA TRP A 375 15.19 5.46 23.21
C TRP A 375 15.38 4.30 24.20
N GLU A 376 16.13 4.50 25.29
CA GLU A 376 16.33 3.51 26.37
C GLU A 376 15.05 3.18 27.16
N LYS A 377 13.97 3.95 26.94
CA LYS A 377 12.64 3.77 27.55
C LYS A 377 11.52 3.60 26.52
N ASP A 378 11.86 3.50 25.24
CA ASP A 378 10.91 3.06 24.21
C ASP A 378 10.72 1.54 24.34
N GLN A 379 9.50 1.11 24.68
CA GLN A 379 9.20 -0.30 24.97
C GLN A 379 9.57 -1.26 23.83
N LEU A 380 9.56 -0.81 22.56
CA LEU A 380 9.99 -1.66 21.44
C LEU A 380 11.52 -1.79 21.37
N ASN A 381 12.28 -0.75 21.71
CA ASN A 381 13.73 -0.87 21.87
C ASN A 381 14.08 -1.84 23.00
N MET A 382 13.45 -1.67 24.17
CA MET A 382 13.59 -2.59 25.30
C MET A 382 13.25 -4.03 24.89
N ALA A 383 12.11 -4.24 24.22
CA ALA A 383 11.69 -5.58 23.78
C ALA A 383 12.63 -6.20 22.73
N LYS A 384 13.25 -5.41 21.84
CA LYS A 384 14.28 -5.93 20.91
C LYS A 384 15.56 -6.39 21.62
N GLU A 385 15.77 -5.97 22.88
CA GLU A 385 16.91 -6.39 23.70
C GLU A 385 16.56 -7.55 24.66
N SER A 386 15.31 -7.67 25.12
CA SER A 386 14.86 -8.74 26.03
C SER A 386 14.17 -9.93 25.35
N GLU A 387 13.36 -9.69 24.30
CA GLU A 387 12.43 -10.68 23.76
C GLU A 387 13.04 -11.46 22.59
N GLN A 388 13.28 -12.76 22.78
CA GLN A 388 13.79 -13.66 21.74
C GLN A 388 12.90 -13.68 20.48
N LEU A 389 11.60 -13.39 20.62
CA LEU A 389 10.66 -13.31 19.50
C LEU A 389 11.04 -12.22 18.47
N LEU A 390 11.75 -11.18 18.91
CA LEU A 390 12.23 -10.07 18.07
C LEU A 390 13.66 -10.30 17.54
N GLU A 391 14.27 -11.46 17.80
CA GLU A 391 15.65 -11.76 17.40
C GLU A 391 15.86 -11.66 15.87
N GLY A 392 16.73 -10.73 15.48
CA GLY A 392 17.07 -10.45 14.08
C GLY A 392 16.11 -9.50 13.37
N PHE A 393 15.09 -8.95 14.04
CA PHE A 393 14.40 -7.76 13.53
C PHE A 393 15.26 -6.51 13.73
N LEU A 394 15.43 -5.76 12.63
CA LEU A 394 16.20 -4.54 12.53
C LEU A 394 15.24 -3.36 12.35
N GLU A 395 15.62 -2.18 12.84
CA GLU A 395 14.86 -0.94 12.73
C GLU A 395 15.82 0.23 12.47
N GLY A 396 15.34 1.26 11.78
CA GLY A 396 16.11 2.48 11.53
C GLY A 396 16.21 3.38 12.75
N PRO A 397 17.24 4.25 12.84
CA PRO A 397 17.32 5.24 13.92
C PRO A 397 16.15 6.23 13.85
N LEU A 398 15.44 6.40 14.96
CA LEU A 398 14.28 7.29 15.10
C LEU A 398 14.70 8.77 15.11
N LYS A 399 15.05 9.29 13.93
CA LYS A 399 15.51 10.67 13.68
C LYS A 399 14.36 11.70 13.56
N PHE A 400 13.16 11.32 13.97
CA PHE A 400 11.93 12.09 13.85
C PHE A 400 11.15 12.04 15.17
N PRO A 401 10.33 13.06 15.50
CA PRO A 401 9.64 13.13 16.78
C PRO A 401 8.53 12.06 16.90
N PRO A 402 8.09 11.73 18.13
CA PRO A 402 7.02 10.77 18.39
C PRO A 402 5.75 11.00 17.55
N THR A 403 5.19 9.92 17.01
CA THR A 403 4.13 9.96 15.98
C THR A 403 2.71 10.05 16.56
N TYR A 404 2.57 9.81 17.86
CA TYR A 404 1.32 9.86 18.63
C TYR A 404 1.57 10.60 19.95
N LYS A 405 0.59 11.25 20.60
CA LYS A 405 -0.78 11.57 20.15
C LYS A 405 -0.88 13.05 19.84
N PHE A 406 -1.47 13.41 18.70
CA PHE A 406 -1.73 14.80 18.32
C PHE A 406 -3.19 15.22 18.56
N ASP A 407 -3.40 16.53 18.70
CA ASP A 407 -4.72 17.13 18.52
C ASP A 407 -5.02 17.22 17.00
N VAL A 408 -6.10 16.59 16.55
CA VAL A 408 -6.46 16.48 15.12
C VAL A 408 -6.58 17.87 14.46
N GLY A 409 -6.06 17.99 13.25
CA GLY A 409 -5.91 19.26 12.53
C GLY A 409 -4.61 20.01 12.84
N THR A 410 -3.77 19.52 13.76
CA THR A 410 -2.58 20.24 14.24
C THR A 410 -1.29 19.39 14.28
N ASN A 411 -0.20 20.03 14.71
CA ASN A 411 1.05 19.40 15.16
C ASN A 411 1.28 19.56 16.68
N THR A 412 0.22 19.82 17.45
CA THR A 412 0.25 19.93 18.92
C THR A 412 -0.01 18.58 19.57
N TYR A 413 0.83 18.17 20.54
CA TYR A 413 0.64 16.93 21.29
C TYR A 413 -0.46 17.02 22.35
N ASP A 414 -1.40 16.08 22.30
CA ASP A 414 -2.64 15.92 23.10
C ASP A 414 -2.83 16.94 24.24
N THR A 415 -3.68 17.94 24.01
CA THR A 415 -4.09 18.92 25.03
C THR A 415 -5.37 18.53 25.77
N SER A 416 -6.00 17.41 25.42
CA SER A 416 -7.22 16.93 26.08
C SER A 416 -6.98 16.60 27.56
N GLY A 417 -8.06 16.45 28.33
CA GLY A 417 -7.98 16.03 29.74
C GLY A 417 -7.30 14.67 29.97
N LYS A 418 -7.07 13.86 28.93
CA LYS A 418 -6.34 12.58 29.02
C LYS A 418 -4.83 12.72 28.88
N LYS A 419 -4.32 13.84 28.34
CA LYS A 419 -2.90 14.19 28.18
C LYS A 419 -1.99 13.00 27.88
N ARG A 420 -2.26 12.24 26.81
CA ARG A 420 -1.47 11.06 26.43
C ARG A 420 0.00 11.45 26.24
N LYS A 421 0.89 10.74 26.95
CA LYS A 421 2.35 10.85 26.79
C LYS A 421 2.71 10.57 25.32
N PRO A 422 3.53 11.42 24.66
CA PRO A 422 3.98 11.15 23.30
C PRO A 422 4.71 9.80 23.20
N ALA A 423 4.58 9.11 22.05
CA ALA A 423 5.20 7.82 21.79
C ALA A 423 5.45 7.58 20.28
N TRP A 424 6.45 6.75 19.95
CA TRP A 424 6.65 6.20 18.60
C TRP A 424 5.85 4.92 18.46
N THR A 425 4.55 5.07 18.24
CA THR A 425 3.60 3.96 18.02
C THR A 425 3.71 3.35 16.63
N ASP A 426 4.03 4.18 15.63
CA ASP A 426 4.00 3.84 14.21
C ASP A 426 5.42 3.47 13.72
N ARG A 427 5.64 2.20 13.38
CA ARG A 427 7.00 1.62 13.26
C ARG A 427 7.19 0.80 11.99
N ILE A 428 8.44 0.65 11.54
CA ILE A 428 8.82 -0.13 10.34
C ILE A 428 10.12 -0.88 10.62
N LEU A 429 10.01 -2.20 10.76
CA LEU A 429 11.10 -3.14 11.01
C LEU A 429 11.28 -4.07 9.81
N TRP A 430 12.47 -4.67 9.69
CA TRP A 430 12.73 -5.74 8.72
C TRP A 430 13.61 -6.83 9.30
N ARG A 431 13.47 -8.06 8.81
CA ARG A 431 14.29 -9.22 9.21
C ARG A 431 14.74 -9.97 7.97
N LEU A 432 16.04 -10.27 7.91
CA LEU A 432 16.63 -11.17 6.91
C LEU A 432 16.62 -12.60 7.44
N ARG A 433 16.49 -13.60 6.56
CA ARG A 433 16.65 -15.00 6.98
C ARG A 433 18.12 -15.30 7.30
N PRO A 434 18.45 -15.89 8.47
CA PRO A 434 19.79 -16.40 8.75
C PRO A 434 20.25 -17.40 7.68
N ALA A 435 21.50 -17.29 7.22
CA ALA A 435 22.04 -18.16 6.17
C ALA A 435 22.06 -19.66 6.55
N SER A 436 22.13 -19.96 7.85
CA SER A 436 21.99 -21.31 8.42
C SER A 436 20.62 -21.94 8.16
N GLN A 437 19.57 -21.13 8.00
CA GLN A 437 18.19 -21.56 7.73
C GLN A 437 17.88 -21.68 6.23
N ILE A 438 18.88 -21.57 5.35
CA ILE A 438 18.73 -21.73 3.89
C ILE A 438 18.98 -23.21 3.50
N PRO A 439 17.99 -23.92 2.93
CA PRO A 439 18.12 -25.33 2.56
C PRO A 439 19.28 -25.60 1.60
N PRO A 440 20.00 -26.74 1.74
CA PRO A 440 21.17 -27.06 0.90
C PRO A 440 20.90 -26.97 -0.62
N MET A 441 19.70 -27.36 -1.07
CA MET A 441 19.32 -27.30 -2.49
C MET A 441 19.38 -25.89 -3.09
N LYS A 442 19.04 -24.82 -2.34
CA LYS A 442 19.19 -23.43 -2.83
C LYS A 442 20.66 -23.03 -3.05
N ARG A 443 21.63 -23.71 -2.43
CA ARG A 443 23.07 -23.42 -2.58
C ARG A 443 23.66 -24.04 -3.85
N GLY A 444 23.05 -25.10 -4.38
CA GLY A 444 23.61 -25.88 -5.50
C GLY A 444 23.63 -25.17 -6.86
N LEU A 445 22.80 -24.12 -7.04
CA LEU A 445 22.74 -23.35 -8.29
C LEU A 445 23.55 -22.03 -8.21
N ALA A 446 23.98 -21.62 -7.02
CA ALA A 446 24.70 -20.37 -6.78
C ALA A 446 26.19 -20.66 -6.49
N SER A 447 26.95 -20.97 -7.55
CA SER A 447 28.40 -21.22 -7.44
C SER A 447 29.16 -19.95 -7.04
N GLY A 448 29.38 -19.76 -5.73
CA GLY A 448 30.29 -18.75 -5.17
C GLY A 448 29.65 -17.68 -4.27
N LEU A 449 28.33 -17.43 -4.34
CA LEU A 449 27.68 -16.41 -3.51
C LEU A 449 27.22 -16.97 -2.15
N THR A 450 27.98 -16.68 -1.10
CA THR A 450 27.65 -17.02 0.30
C THR A 450 26.67 -16.03 0.97
N SER A 451 26.17 -15.04 0.23
CA SER A 451 25.30 -13.97 0.72
C SER A 451 23.87 -14.16 0.24
N GLY A 452 22.91 -14.18 1.17
CA GLY A 452 21.48 -14.05 0.84
C GLY A 452 21.11 -12.62 0.43
N THR A 453 19.81 -12.39 0.17
CA THR A 453 19.27 -11.06 -0.14
C THR A 453 19.69 -10.03 0.90
N ARG A 454 20.29 -8.94 0.46
CA ARG A 454 20.68 -7.81 1.32
C ARG A 454 19.59 -6.74 1.28
N VAL A 455 19.37 -6.08 2.41
CA VAL A 455 18.45 -4.93 2.53
C VAL A 455 19.25 -3.73 3.04
N ALA A 456 19.16 -2.60 2.35
CA ALA A 456 19.70 -1.32 2.76
C ALA A 456 18.53 -0.33 2.96
N GLN A 457 18.48 0.35 4.11
CA GLN A 457 17.49 1.38 4.41
C GLN A 457 18.08 2.76 4.10
N HIS A 458 17.42 3.54 3.24
CA HIS A 458 17.87 4.88 2.83
C HIS A 458 17.23 6.00 3.65
N PHE A 459 15.94 5.87 3.89
CA PHE A 459 15.12 6.87 4.60
C PHE A 459 14.25 6.18 5.65
N TYR A 460 14.03 6.86 6.77
CA TYR A 460 13.03 6.52 7.78
C TYR A 460 12.56 7.82 8.45
N ARG A 461 11.28 8.18 8.27
CA ARG A 461 10.74 9.52 8.62
C ARG A 461 9.25 9.47 8.92
N SER A 462 8.78 10.36 9.79
CA SER A 462 7.37 10.77 9.85
C SER A 462 7.10 11.96 8.91
N HIS A 463 5.84 12.14 8.52
CA HIS A 463 5.35 13.25 7.70
C HIS A 463 4.44 14.15 8.56
N MET A 464 4.97 15.30 8.98
CA MET A 464 4.30 16.21 9.92
C MET A 464 3.28 17.14 9.24
N GLU A 465 3.28 17.20 7.91
CA GLU A 465 2.32 17.96 7.10
C GLU A 465 0.91 17.36 7.12
N TYR A 466 0.77 16.05 7.38
CA TYR A 466 -0.52 15.38 7.47
C TYR A 466 -1.11 15.51 8.88
N THR A 467 -2.29 16.15 8.99
CA THR A 467 -2.91 16.51 10.28
C THR A 467 -4.29 15.89 10.52
N ILE A 468 -4.83 15.13 9.58
CA ILE A 468 -6.20 14.58 9.63
C ILE A 468 -6.41 13.46 10.68
N SER A 469 -5.34 12.93 11.25
CA SER A 469 -5.32 11.89 12.29
C SER A 469 -4.56 12.40 13.52
N ASP A 470 -4.79 11.77 14.68
CA ASP A 470 -3.98 11.97 15.88
C ASP A 470 -2.65 11.18 15.84
N HIS A 471 -2.44 10.38 14.80
CA HIS A 471 -1.16 9.80 14.39
C HIS A 471 -0.60 10.47 13.12
N LYS A 472 0.73 10.51 13.01
CA LYS A 472 1.46 10.98 11.82
C LYS A 472 1.91 9.81 10.95
N PRO A 473 1.72 9.87 9.61
CA PRO A 473 2.20 8.81 8.73
C PRO A 473 3.72 8.65 8.85
N VAL A 474 4.19 7.40 8.86
CA VAL A 474 5.61 7.04 8.87
C VAL A 474 5.94 6.33 7.57
N SER A 475 7.13 6.59 7.03
CA SER A 475 7.60 5.97 5.79
C SER A 475 9.06 5.56 5.87
N SER A 476 9.42 4.53 5.10
CA SER A 476 10.80 4.11 4.90
C SER A 476 11.02 3.62 3.47
N ILE A 477 12.19 3.94 2.90
CA ILE A 477 12.59 3.47 1.57
C ILE A 477 13.77 2.51 1.73
N PHE A 478 13.63 1.33 1.14
CA PHE A 478 14.62 0.26 1.16
C PHE A 478 15.08 -0.09 -0.25
N THR A 479 16.34 -0.51 -0.38
CA THR A 479 16.87 -1.26 -1.52
C THR A 479 16.98 -2.74 -1.15
N LEU A 480 16.47 -3.62 -2.01
CA LEU A 480 16.63 -5.06 -1.97
C LEU A 480 17.65 -5.49 -3.03
N GLN A 481 18.76 -6.05 -2.58
CA GLN A 481 19.82 -6.59 -3.44
C GLN A 481 19.77 -8.12 -3.43
N PHE A 482 19.16 -8.67 -4.48
CA PHE A 482 19.04 -10.11 -4.69
C PHE A 482 20.37 -10.73 -5.18
N PRO A 483 20.78 -11.92 -4.70
CA PRO A 483 22.00 -12.59 -5.16
C PRO A 483 21.89 -13.21 -6.57
N TYR A 484 20.67 -13.31 -7.09
CA TYR A 484 20.34 -13.61 -8.49
C TYR A 484 18.96 -12.98 -8.80
N LYS A 485 18.62 -12.72 -10.05
CA LYS A 485 17.24 -12.39 -10.46
C LYS A 485 16.68 -13.54 -11.32
N VAL A 486 15.38 -13.82 -11.17
CA VAL A 486 14.59 -14.62 -12.13
C VAL A 486 13.78 -13.63 -12.96
N ASP A 487 14.41 -13.14 -14.03
CA ASP A 487 14.01 -12.05 -14.92
C ASP A 487 13.44 -12.55 -16.27
N VAL A 488 13.41 -13.86 -16.50
CA VAL A 488 12.69 -14.46 -17.63
C VAL A 488 11.21 -14.66 -17.26
N PRO A 489 10.26 -14.06 -17.99
CA PRO A 489 8.82 -14.26 -17.77
C PRO A 489 8.40 -15.67 -18.22
N TRP A 490 7.28 -16.20 -17.71
CA TRP A 490 6.78 -17.50 -18.20
C TRP A 490 6.19 -17.39 -19.61
N VAL A 491 5.70 -16.21 -19.96
CA VAL A 491 5.13 -15.90 -21.27
C VAL A 491 5.73 -14.60 -21.81
N THR A 492 6.19 -14.63 -23.06
CA THR A 492 6.55 -13.44 -23.83
C THR A 492 5.40 -13.12 -24.78
N LEU A 493 4.84 -11.93 -24.65
CA LEU A 493 3.85 -11.38 -25.58
C LEU A 493 4.56 -10.63 -26.72
N MET A 494 3.94 -10.64 -27.89
CA MET A 494 4.40 -9.94 -29.10
C MET A 494 3.18 -9.32 -29.75
N VAL A 495 3.27 -8.03 -30.05
CA VAL A 495 2.22 -7.18 -30.61
C VAL A 495 2.87 -6.24 -31.64
N GLU A 496 2.10 -5.68 -32.57
CA GLU A 496 2.59 -4.58 -33.41
C GLU A 496 2.62 -3.27 -32.59
N ASP A 497 3.57 -2.37 -32.86
CA ASP A 497 3.82 -1.18 -32.03
C ASP A 497 2.67 -0.14 -32.07
N GLU A 498 1.87 -0.15 -33.14
CA GLU A 498 0.71 0.72 -33.35
C GLU A 498 -0.48 -0.11 -33.86
N TRP A 499 -1.66 0.04 -33.23
CA TRP A 499 -2.93 -0.50 -33.73
C TRP A 499 -3.75 0.62 -34.35
N THR A 500 -3.84 0.62 -35.68
CA THR A 500 -4.58 1.62 -36.48
C THR A 500 -5.92 1.09 -36.99
N SER A 501 -6.07 -0.24 -37.00
CA SER A 501 -7.18 -0.99 -37.59
C SER A 501 -7.49 -2.26 -36.77
N VAL A 502 -8.69 -2.82 -36.96
CA VAL A 502 -9.09 -4.08 -36.29
C VAL A 502 -8.20 -5.26 -36.71
N SER A 503 -7.59 -5.23 -37.90
CA SER A 503 -6.60 -6.23 -38.33
C SER A 503 -5.33 -6.24 -37.47
N ASP A 504 -4.93 -5.07 -36.94
CA ASP A 504 -3.71 -4.92 -36.15
C ASP A 504 -3.90 -5.46 -34.72
N ALA A 505 -5.15 -5.61 -34.28
CA ALA A 505 -5.59 -5.99 -32.92
C ALA A 505 -5.31 -7.45 -32.54
N THR A 506 -4.07 -7.89 -32.77
CA THR A 506 -3.66 -9.30 -32.77
C THR A 506 -2.39 -9.50 -31.95
N ALA A 507 -2.52 -10.25 -30.86
CA ALA A 507 -1.43 -10.63 -29.97
C ALA A 507 -0.91 -12.03 -30.31
N ARG A 508 0.41 -12.19 -30.41
CA ARG A 508 1.08 -13.49 -30.53
C ARG A 508 1.83 -13.76 -29.23
N PHE A 509 1.93 -15.01 -28.77
CA PHE A 509 2.67 -15.31 -27.53
C PHE A 509 3.52 -16.58 -27.60
N LYS A 510 4.60 -16.59 -26.82
CA LYS A 510 5.50 -17.73 -26.60
C LYS A 510 5.50 -18.06 -25.13
N VAL A 511 5.37 -19.34 -24.78
CA VAL A 511 5.52 -19.82 -23.40
C VAL A 511 6.86 -20.54 -23.24
N VAL A 512 7.49 -20.42 -22.08
CA VAL A 512 8.72 -21.18 -21.79
C VAL A 512 8.42 -22.68 -21.60
N PRO A 513 9.41 -23.58 -21.81
CA PRO A 513 9.21 -25.02 -21.61
C PRO A 513 8.69 -25.35 -20.20
N ASN A 514 7.81 -26.35 -20.13
CA ASN A 514 7.14 -26.82 -18.90
C ASN A 514 6.18 -25.82 -18.22
N PHE A 515 5.81 -24.70 -18.87
CA PHE A 515 4.76 -23.83 -18.37
C PHE A 515 3.36 -24.47 -18.54
N SER A 516 2.74 -24.84 -17.42
CA SER A 516 1.41 -25.47 -17.37
C SER A 516 0.28 -24.44 -17.59
N ARG A 517 -0.03 -24.18 -18.87
CA ARG A 517 -1.20 -23.38 -19.30
C ARG A 517 -2.52 -23.91 -18.73
N SER A 518 -3.49 -23.02 -18.55
CA SER A 518 -4.90 -23.37 -18.28
C SER A 518 -5.78 -23.03 -19.48
N SER A 519 -6.92 -23.74 -19.62
CA SER A 519 -7.99 -23.32 -20.55
C SER A 519 -8.72 -22.04 -20.09
N TRP A 520 -8.47 -21.63 -18.85
CA TRP A 520 -8.96 -20.38 -18.23
C TRP A 520 -7.90 -19.28 -18.17
N ASP A 521 -6.72 -19.49 -18.77
CA ASP A 521 -5.77 -18.41 -19.01
C ASP A 521 -6.34 -17.45 -20.07
N TRP A 522 -6.01 -16.17 -19.97
CA TRP A 522 -6.45 -15.12 -20.89
C TRP A 522 -5.38 -14.04 -21.08
N ILE A 523 -5.44 -13.31 -22.18
CA ILE A 523 -4.68 -12.06 -22.37
C ILE A 523 -5.66 -10.90 -22.26
N GLY A 524 -5.34 -9.93 -21.39
CA GLY A 524 -6.12 -8.72 -21.17
C GLY A 524 -5.44 -7.50 -21.79
N LEU A 525 -6.26 -6.55 -22.27
CA LEU A 525 -5.84 -5.23 -22.74
C LEU A 525 -6.06 -4.20 -21.63
N TYR A 526 -5.01 -3.44 -21.30
CA TYR A 526 -4.98 -2.46 -20.22
C TYR A 526 -4.56 -1.08 -20.75
N LYS A 527 -5.22 0.00 -20.30
CA LYS A 527 -4.78 1.37 -20.61
C LYS A 527 -3.82 1.89 -19.54
N LEU A 528 -2.69 2.46 -19.95
CA LEU A 528 -1.67 2.96 -19.01
C LEU A 528 -2.05 4.29 -18.33
N SER A 529 -3.10 4.97 -18.79
CA SER A 529 -3.47 6.31 -18.30
C SER A 529 -4.47 6.34 -17.13
N LEU A 530 -5.15 5.22 -16.81
CA LEU A 530 -6.21 5.15 -15.78
C LEU A 530 -6.28 3.77 -15.13
N SER A 531 -6.00 3.70 -13.83
CA SER A 531 -6.43 2.66 -12.88
C SER A 531 -6.07 1.18 -13.16
N PHE A 532 -5.34 0.88 -14.24
CA PHE A 532 -5.04 -0.49 -14.71
C PHE A 532 -6.29 -1.39 -14.88
N SER A 533 -7.41 -0.79 -15.29
CA SER A 533 -8.63 -1.51 -15.63
C SER A 533 -8.42 -2.39 -16.87
N ILE A 534 -8.87 -3.65 -16.79
CA ILE A 534 -9.03 -4.52 -17.96
C ILE A 534 -10.14 -3.93 -18.84
N ILE A 535 -9.83 -3.66 -20.10
CA ILE A 535 -10.80 -3.12 -21.08
C ILE A 535 -11.48 -4.26 -21.85
N SER A 536 -10.69 -5.28 -22.22
CA SER A 536 -11.18 -6.58 -22.69
C SER A 536 -10.19 -7.67 -22.33
N CYS A 537 -10.65 -8.93 -22.33
CA CYS A 537 -9.82 -10.12 -22.21
C CYS A 537 -10.30 -11.24 -23.14
N SER A 538 -9.36 -11.98 -23.74
CA SER A 538 -9.68 -13.06 -24.68
C SER A 538 -9.06 -14.40 -24.24
N LEU A 539 -9.85 -15.48 -24.40
CA LEU A 539 -9.45 -16.85 -24.05
C LEU A 539 -8.49 -17.46 -25.09
N LEU A 540 -7.55 -18.27 -24.62
CA LEU A 540 -6.38 -18.68 -25.41
C LEU A 540 -6.59 -19.93 -26.25
N LEU A 541 -7.41 -19.81 -27.31
CA LEU A 541 -7.68 -20.88 -28.27
C LEU A 541 -6.46 -21.36 -29.06
N SER A 542 -5.41 -20.55 -29.21
CA SER A 542 -4.20 -20.91 -29.96
C SER A 542 -2.89 -20.38 -29.31
N SER A 543 -1.86 -20.06 -30.11
CA SER A 543 -0.68 -19.25 -29.73
C SER A 543 -0.82 -17.77 -30.16
N GLN A 544 -2.00 -17.42 -30.67
CA GLN A 544 -2.42 -16.13 -31.16
C GLN A 544 -3.82 -15.82 -30.61
N VAL A 545 -4.06 -14.54 -30.36
CA VAL A 545 -5.32 -13.93 -29.93
C VAL A 545 -5.58 -12.74 -30.84
N THR A 546 -6.84 -12.55 -31.24
CA THR A 546 -7.29 -11.32 -31.92
C THR A 546 -8.49 -10.79 -31.14
N PHE A 547 -8.49 -9.49 -30.85
CA PHE A 547 -9.57 -8.80 -30.15
C PHE A 547 -10.66 -8.40 -31.15
N ALA A 548 -11.93 -8.45 -30.75
CA ALA A 548 -13.03 -8.03 -31.61
C ALA A 548 -13.14 -6.49 -31.68
N GLU A 549 -13.91 -5.95 -32.62
CA GLU A 549 -14.06 -4.48 -32.75
C GLU A 549 -14.79 -3.88 -31.55
N GLU A 550 -15.75 -4.62 -30.99
CA GLU A 550 -16.48 -4.28 -29.76
C GLU A 550 -15.60 -4.33 -28.49
N ASP A 551 -14.48 -5.06 -28.52
CA ASP A 551 -13.50 -5.19 -27.43
C ASP A 551 -12.45 -4.06 -27.43
N LEU A 552 -12.34 -3.30 -28.53
CA LEU A 552 -11.30 -2.29 -28.71
C LEU A 552 -11.65 -0.96 -28.01
N PRO A 553 -10.63 -0.23 -27.51
CA PRO A 553 -10.85 1.01 -26.79
C PRO A 553 -11.33 2.15 -27.72
N LYS A 554 -12.45 2.77 -27.35
CA LYS A 554 -13.10 3.86 -28.11
C LYS A 554 -12.34 5.20 -28.11
N GLY A 555 -11.10 5.25 -27.64
CA GLY A 555 -10.29 6.47 -27.59
C GLY A 555 -8.82 6.18 -27.32
N SER A 556 -7.96 6.89 -28.06
CA SER A 556 -6.53 6.59 -28.19
C SER A 556 -5.68 6.80 -26.94
N GLY A 557 -4.46 6.28 -26.98
CA GLY A 557 -3.44 6.41 -25.93
C GLY A 557 -2.51 5.19 -25.90
N ASP A 558 -1.75 5.08 -24.82
CA ASP A 558 -0.80 3.98 -24.60
C ASP A 558 -1.45 2.82 -23.83
N TYR A 559 -1.17 1.59 -24.27
CA TYR A 559 -1.74 0.34 -23.76
C TYR A 559 -0.66 -0.71 -23.50
N ILE A 560 -0.98 -1.70 -22.67
CA ILE A 560 -0.23 -2.96 -22.57
C ILE A 560 -1.16 -4.16 -22.69
N LEU A 561 -0.59 -5.29 -23.10
CA LEU A 561 -1.20 -6.59 -22.94
C LEU A 561 -0.60 -7.31 -21.72
N GLY A 562 -1.44 -8.01 -20.96
CA GLY A 562 -1.02 -8.86 -19.85
C GLY A 562 -1.58 -10.27 -19.98
N TYR A 563 -0.73 -11.30 -19.92
CA TYR A 563 -1.15 -12.69 -19.87
C TYR A 563 -1.42 -13.07 -18.41
N TYR A 564 -2.67 -13.40 -18.09
CA TYR A 564 -3.06 -13.94 -16.80
C TYR A 564 -3.02 -15.47 -16.81
N SER A 565 -2.31 -16.06 -15.84
CA SER A 565 -2.35 -17.49 -15.60
C SER A 565 -3.36 -17.81 -14.51
N ASN A 566 -4.44 -18.50 -14.86
CA ASN A 566 -5.43 -18.98 -13.88
C ASN A 566 -4.81 -19.99 -12.91
N ASN A 567 -3.85 -20.79 -13.37
CA ASN A 567 -3.17 -21.80 -12.54
C ASN A 567 -2.20 -21.17 -11.51
N MET A 568 -1.82 -19.90 -11.67
CA MET A 568 -0.92 -19.17 -10.76
C MET A 568 -1.57 -17.94 -10.11
N SER A 569 -2.83 -17.65 -10.48
CA SER A 569 -3.62 -16.47 -10.08
C SER A 569 -2.89 -15.13 -10.21
N THR A 570 -2.04 -14.97 -11.25
CA THR A 570 -1.24 -13.75 -11.46
C THR A 570 -0.93 -13.52 -12.94
N ILE A 571 -0.50 -12.29 -13.27
CA ILE A 571 0.07 -11.94 -14.57
C ILE A 571 1.47 -12.57 -14.69
N VAL A 572 1.73 -13.29 -15.78
CA VAL A 572 2.97 -14.06 -15.98
C VAL A 572 3.77 -13.66 -17.24
N GLY A 573 3.28 -12.63 -17.93
CA GLY A 573 3.91 -11.97 -19.08
C GLY A 573 3.19 -10.66 -19.37
N VAL A 574 3.93 -9.62 -19.76
CA VAL A 574 3.40 -8.32 -20.21
C VAL A 574 4.10 -7.89 -21.51
N THR A 575 3.54 -6.94 -22.24
CA THR A 575 4.24 -6.19 -23.29
C THR A 575 4.90 -4.92 -22.73
N GLU A 576 5.78 -4.33 -23.52
CA GLU A 576 6.04 -2.89 -23.48
C GLU A 576 4.77 -2.08 -23.84
N PRO A 577 4.76 -0.75 -23.62
CA PRO A 577 3.70 0.12 -24.10
C PRO A 577 3.61 0.11 -25.64
N PHE A 578 2.40 0.03 -26.17
CA PHE A 578 2.10 0.19 -27.60
C PHE A 578 0.89 1.12 -27.76
N GLN A 579 0.73 1.75 -28.94
CA GLN A 579 -0.34 2.71 -29.17
C GLN A 579 -1.58 2.07 -29.79
N VAL A 580 -2.76 2.55 -29.40
CA VAL A 580 -4.02 2.23 -30.08
C VAL A 580 -4.65 3.51 -30.60
N MET A 581 -4.90 3.58 -31.91
CA MET A 581 -5.55 4.68 -32.61
C MET A 581 -6.98 4.31 -32.98
N THR A 582 -7.92 5.26 -32.90
CA THR A 582 -9.29 5.02 -33.39
C THR A 582 -9.45 5.49 -34.84
N LEU A 583 -10.28 4.78 -35.61
CA LEU A 583 -10.52 5.09 -37.03
C LEU A 583 -10.86 6.56 -37.32
N PHE A 584 -11.54 7.25 -36.38
CA PHE A 584 -11.86 8.67 -36.54
C PHE A 584 -10.61 9.56 -36.60
N LEU A 585 -9.59 9.29 -35.79
CA LEU A 585 -8.32 10.02 -35.84
C LEU A 585 -7.50 9.63 -37.07
N VAL A 586 -7.45 8.34 -37.44
CA VAL A 586 -6.79 7.89 -38.67
C VAL A 586 -7.41 8.55 -39.92
N LEU A 587 -8.75 8.64 -39.97
CA LEU A 587 -9.46 9.36 -41.04
C LEU A 587 -9.23 10.87 -40.99
N LEU A 588 -9.12 11.47 -39.80
CA LEU A 588 -8.83 12.90 -39.66
C LEU A 588 -7.40 13.23 -40.09
N GLU A 589 -6.41 12.41 -39.73
CA GLU A 589 -5.02 12.57 -40.18
C GLU A 589 -4.88 12.32 -41.68
N LEU A 590 -5.52 11.29 -42.24
CA LEU A 590 -5.56 11.08 -43.69
C LEU A 590 -6.25 12.25 -44.41
N LEU A 591 -7.31 12.81 -43.85
CA LEU A 591 -7.98 14.01 -44.37
C LEU A 591 -7.05 15.23 -44.31
N VAL A 592 -6.35 15.46 -43.19
CA VAL A 592 -5.38 16.56 -43.03
C VAL A 592 -4.21 16.38 -43.99
N PHE A 593 -3.62 15.19 -44.11
CA PHE A 593 -2.55 14.90 -45.09
C PHE A 593 -3.01 15.11 -46.54
N THR A 594 -4.26 14.75 -46.85
CA THR A 594 -4.86 14.94 -48.18
C THR A 594 -5.12 16.41 -48.47
N ILE A 595 -5.64 17.18 -47.50
CA ILE A 595 -5.83 18.63 -47.60
C ILE A 595 -4.48 19.34 -47.71
N CYS A 596 -3.49 19.00 -46.88
CA CYS A 596 -2.14 19.57 -46.96
C CYS A 596 -1.46 19.26 -48.30
N ARG A 597 -1.69 18.07 -48.90
CA ARG A 597 -1.24 17.79 -50.28
C ARG A 597 -2.00 18.61 -51.33
N LEU A 598 -3.32 18.79 -51.17
CA LEU A 598 -4.16 19.61 -52.06
C LEU A 598 -3.94 21.13 -51.92
N VAL A 599 -3.24 21.58 -50.87
CA VAL A 599 -2.86 22.99 -50.63
C VAL A 599 -1.41 23.26 -51.07
N VAL A 600 -0.67 22.23 -51.49
CA VAL A 600 0.73 22.29 -51.97
C VAL A 600 0.82 21.99 -53.49
N VAL A 601 -0.32 21.90 -54.17
CA VAL A 601 -0.49 21.75 -55.64
C VAL A 601 -1.32 22.89 -56.19
#